data_AF-A0A0G4L0D3-F1
#
_entry.id   AF-A0A0G4L0D3-F1
#
_cell.length_a   1.000
_cell.length_b   1.000
_cell.length_c   1.000
_cell.angle_alpha   90.00
_cell.angle_beta   90.00
_cell.angle_gamma   90.00
#
_symmetry.space_group_name_H-M   'P 1'
#
loop_
_entity.id
_entity.type
_entity.pdbx_description
1 polymer ?
#
loop_
_entity_poly.entity_id
_entity_poly.type
_entity_poly.pdbx_seq_one_letter_code
_entity_poly.pdbx_strand_id
1 'polypeptide(L)'
;YTDKVASAHPDGIKFFVDWHAFGHIILMPYGGNCSLRVANYDRQMELARQTTAIIESVAGSKYSQLPVKMSAQNKIAPNSPSRASPSELEQNIAQALYDLETNTADLKVALRPLQFVSAREVRTT
;
A
#
# COMPACT_ATOMS: atom_id res chain seq x y z
N TYR A 1 22.85 -15.38 0.38
CA TYR A 1 23.30 -14.17 1.11
C TYR A 1 22.86 -14.23 2.57
N THR A 2 21.63 -14.69 2.83
CA THR A 2 21.04 -14.93 4.16
C THR A 2 21.89 -15.78 5.10
N ASP A 3 22.52 -16.84 4.60
CA ASP A 3 23.16 -17.84 5.48
C ASP A 3 24.47 -17.35 6.11
N LYS A 4 25.17 -16.42 5.45
CA LYS A 4 26.37 -15.77 6.00
C LYS A 4 26.03 -14.68 7.02
N VAL A 5 24.89 -14.00 6.86
CA VAL A 5 24.40 -13.00 7.82
C VAL A 5 23.85 -13.69 9.07
N ALA A 6 23.16 -14.82 8.90
CA ALA A 6 22.64 -15.62 9.99
C ALA A 6 23.76 -16.24 10.85
N SER A 7 24.85 -16.73 10.24
CA SER A 7 25.97 -17.32 10.98
C SER A 7 26.85 -16.29 11.71
N ALA A 8 26.91 -15.04 11.22
CA ALA A 8 27.67 -13.95 11.86
C ALA A 8 26.94 -13.29 13.04
N HIS A 9 25.62 -13.49 13.16
CA HIS A 9 24.80 -12.89 14.20
C HIS A 9 24.01 -13.98 14.94
N PRO A 10 24.58 -14.60 16.01
CA PRO A 10 23.92 -15.68 16.75
C PRO A 10 22.60 -15.25 17.41
N ASP A 11 22.45 -13.95 17.68
CA ASP A 11 21.20 -13.35 18.20
C ASP A 11 20.19 -13.00 17.09
N GLY A 12 20.53 -13.24 15.82
CA GLY A 12 19.71 -12.96 14.64
C GLY A 12 19.70 -11.48 14.20
N ILE A 13 19.03 -11.23 13.07
CA ILE A 13 18.85 -9.88 12.49
C ILE A 13 17.87 -9.09 13.36
N LYS A 14 18.27 -7.90 13.80
CA LYS A 14 17.45 -7.01 14.64
C LYS A 14 16.72 -5.91 13.86
N PHE A 15 17.19 -5.60 12.65
CA PHE A 15 16.60 -4.59 11.79
C PHE A 15 16.90 -4.93 10.31
N PHE A 16 15.90 -4.78 9.45
CA PHE A 16 16.00 -5.06 8.03
C PHE A 16 15.40 -3.88 7.25
N VAL A 17 16.16 -3.36 6.29
CA VAL A 17 15.75 -2.28 5.39
C VAL A 17 16.01 -2.74 3.96
N ASP A 18 14.99 -2.63 3.13
CA ASP A 18 15.08 -2.88 1.70
C ASP A 18 14.98 -1.54 0.95
N TRP A 19 15.98 -1.24 0.14
CA TRP A 19 16.09 0.04 -0.55
C TRP A 19 15.55 -0.10 -1.97
N HIS A 20 14.53 0.68 -2.28
CA HIS A 20 13.92 0.72 -3.60
C HIS A 20 13.83 2.15 -4.11
N ALA A 21 13.93 2.29 -5.42
CA ALA A 21 13.53 3.48 -6.16
C ALA A 21 12.39 3.10 -7.13
N PHE A 22 11.43 3.97 -7.40
CA PHE A 22 11.32 5.41 -7.12
C PHE A 22 10.12 5.74 -6.21
N GLY A 23 10.01 7.00 -5.76
CA GLY A 23 8.73 7.53 -5.23
C GLY A 23 8.78 8.32 -3.92
N HIS A 24 9.92 8.41 -3.23
CA HIS A 24 10.04 9.07 -1.91
C HIS A 24 9.04 8.52 -0.87
N ILE A 25 9.06 7.21 -0.63
CA ILE A 25 8.13 6.53 0.28
C ILE A 25 8.90 5.68 1.28
N ILE A 26 8.51 5.77 2.55
CA ILE A 26 8.88 4.79 3.57
C ILE A 26 7.71 3.83 3.74
N LEU A 27 7.91 2.58 3.33
CA LEU A 27 6.91 1.52 3.40
C LEU A 27 7.08 0.71 4.68
N MET A 28 5.95 0.49 5.36
CA MET A 28 5.89 -0.39 6.54
C MET A 28 5.08 -1.66 6.22
N PRO A 29 5.35 -2.77 6.93
CA PRO A 29 4.52 -3.96 6.85
C PRO A 29 3.08 -3.70 7.32
N TYR A 30 2.09 -4.45 6.84
CA TYR A 30 2.18 -5.49 5.81
C TYR A 30 1.95 -4.92 4.41
N GLY A 31 2.63 -5.46 3.41
CA GLY A 31 2.35 -5.14 2.02
C GLY A 31 0.95 -5.61 1.60
N GLY A 32 0.18 -4.76 0.93
CA GLY A 32 -1.08 -5.14 0.26
C GLY A 32 -2.27 -5.47 1.18
N ASN A 33 -2.23 -5.15 2.48
CA ASN A 33 -3.37 -5.33 3.36
C ASN A 33 -3.45 -4.23 4.44
N CYS A 34 -4.39 -3.30 4.27
CA CYS A 34 -4.60 -2.16 5.17
C CYS A 34 -5.14 -2.52 6.55
N SER A 35 -5.71 -3.72 6.72
CA SER A 35 -6.31 -4.16 7.98
C SER A 35 -5.30 -4.86 8.87
N LEU A 36 -4.13 -5.24 8.35
CA LEU A 36 -3.09 -5.90 9.13
C LEU A 36 -2.08 -4.89 9.62
N ARG A 37 -1.84 -4.91 10.93
CA ARG A 37 -0.79 -4.14 11.59
C ARG A 37 0.12 -5.10 12.33
N VAL A 38 1.42 -4.83 12.27
CA VAL A 38 2.40 -5.46 13.17
C VAL A 38 2.14 -5.03 14.62
N ALA A 39 2.48 -5.90 15.58
CA ALA A 39 2.23 -5.62 17.00
C ALA A 39 2.88 -4.32 17.49
N ASN A 40 4.01 -3.91 16.90
CA ASN A 40 4.73 -2.67 17.22
C ASN A 40 4.50 -1.55 16.19
N TYR A 41 3.34 -1.51 15.54
CA TYR A 41 3.02 -0.56 14.48
C TYR A 41 3.28 0.90 14.86
N ASP A 42 2.80 1.36 16.02
CA ASP A 42 2.96 2.75 16.45
C ASP A 42 4.44 3.14 16.61
N ARG A 43 5.27 2.18 17.05
CA ARG A 43 6.71 2.38 17.15
C ARG A 43 7.37 2.49 15.78
N GLN A 44 6.93 1.70 14.81
CA GLN A 44 7.43 1.79 13.43
C GLN A 44 7.00 3.09 12.76
N MET A 45 5.76 3.53 12.97
CA MET A 45 5.25 4.83 12.50
C MET A 45 6.06 6.00 13.05
N GLU A 46 6.36 6.00 14.36
CA GLU A 46 7.16 7.07 14.95
C GLU A 46 8.59 7.08 14.41
N LEU A 47 9.21 5.91 14.24
CA LEU A 47 10.52 5.81 13.61
C LEU A 47 10.51 6.35 12.17
N ALA A 48 9.49 5.99 11.38
CA ALA A 48 9.32 6.48 10.02
C ALA A 48 9.15 8.01 9.99
N ARG A 49 8.33 8.58 10.88
CA ARG A 49 8.11 10.03 10.99
C ARG A 49 9.39 10.79 11.32
N GLN A 50 10.18 10.29 12.27
CA GLN A 50 11.47 10.88 12.62
C GLN A 50 12.45 10.81 11.44
N THR A 51 12.47 9.67 10.74
CA THR A 51 13.34 9.47 9.59
C THR A 51 13.01 10.45 8.46
N THR A 52 11.74 10.63 8.11
CA THR A 52 11.35 11.60 7.08
C THR A 52 11.67 13.04 7.48
N ALA A 53 11.51 13.39 8.75
CA ALA A 53 11.85 14.73 9.24
C ALA A 53 13.36 15.00 9.11
N ILE A 54 14.20 14.01 9.39
CA ILE A 54 15.66 14.11 9.21
C ILE A 54 15.99 14.26 7.72
N ILE A 55 15.41 13.43 6.85
CA ILE A 55 15.65 13.52 5.39
C ILE A 55 15.27 14.90 4.86
N GLU A 56 14.11 15.43 5.27
CA GLU A 56 13.69 16.78 4.89
C GLU A 56 14.67 17.83 5.40
N SER A 57 15.13 17.72 6.65
CA SER A 57 16.08 18.68 7.23
C SER A 57 17.46 18.69 6.56
N VAL A 58 17.91 17.54 6.03
CA VAL A 58 19.25 17.39 5.45
C VAL A 58 19.24 17.60 3.94
N ALA A 59 18.23 17.09 3.24
CA ALA A 59 18.20 17.02 1.78
C ALA A 59 17.03 17.81 1.16
N GLY A 60 16.11 18.36 1.94
CA GLY A 60 14.91 19.05 1.45
C GLY A 60 13.85 18.14 0.80
N SER A 61 14.16 16.85 0.61
CA SER A 61 13.25 15.87 0.03
C SER A 61 12.18 15.44 1.02
N LYS A 62 10.92 15.55 0.60
CA LYS A 62 9.76 15.13 1.39
C LYS A 62 9.41 13.68 1.06
N TYR A 63 9.31 12.86 2.09
CA TYR A 63 8.93 11.45 1.98
C TYR A 63 7.57 11.21 2.63
N SER A 64 6.74 10.37 2.00
CA SER A 64 5.48 9.91 2.59
C SER A 64 5.70 8.66 3.43
N GLN A 65 5.10 8.58 4.63
CA GLN A 65 5.02 7.31 5.36
C GLN A 65 3.67 6.67 5.07
N LEU A 66 3.67 5.45 4.53
CA LEU A 66 2.43 4.73 4.23
C LEU A 66 2.56 3.28 4.72
N PRO A 67 1.56 2.73 5.45
CA PRO A 67 1.25 1.32 5.24
C PRO A 67 0.88 1.17 3.76
N VAL A 68 1.28 0.08 3.09
CA VAL A 68 0.95 -0.12 1.66
C VAL A 68 -0.58 -0.04 1.50
N LYS A 69 -1.08 1.10 1.01
CA LYS A 69 -2.52 1.37 0.97
C LYS A 69 -3.17 0.65 -0.19
N MET A 70 -3.97 -0.37 0.12
CA MET A 70 -5.19 -0.66 -0.65
C MET A 70 -6.22 0.43 -0.32
N SER A 71 -6.39 1.38 -1.22
CA SER A 71 -7.53 2.29 -1.23
C SER A 71 -8.54 1.79 -2.26
N ALA A 72 -9.81 2.22 -2.19
CA ALA A 72 -10.78 1.96 -3.25
C ALA A 72 -10.22 2.32 -4.64
N GLN A 73 -9.42 3.39 -4.73
CA GLN A 73 -8.75 3.80 -5.98
C GLN A 73 -7.82 2.73 -6.58
N ASN A 74 -7.36 1.75 -5.80
CA ASN A 74 -6.61 0.60 -6.35
C ASN A 74 -7.49 -0.38 -7.13
N LYS A 75 -8.82 -0.28 -7.05
CA LYS A 75 -9.76 -1.01 -7.91
C LYS A 75 -9.88 -0.39 -9.30
N ILE A 76 -9.37 0.83 -9.50
CA ILE A 76 -9.22 1.43 -10.83
C ILE A 76 -7.84 1.08 -11.37
N ALA A 77 -7.76 0.50 -12.56
CA ALA A 77 -6.50 0.01 -13.12
C ALA A 77 -5.46 1.16 -13.26
N PRO A 78 -4.15 0.92 -12.99
CA PRO A 78 -3.11 1.95 -13.07
C PRO A 78 -2.99 2.63 -14.45
N ASN A 79 -3.28 1.88 -15.52
CA ASN A 79 -3.26 2.34 -16.90
C ASN A 79 -4.58 3.01 -17.33
N SER A 80 -5.55 3.15 -16.43
CA SER A 80 -6.82 3.80 -16.74
C SER A 80 -6.67 5.32 -16.78
N PRO A 81 -7.17 5.99 -17.83
CA PRO A 81 -7.34 7.45 -17.84
C PRO A 81 -8.23 7.95 -16.69
N SER A 82 -9.25 7.16 -16.31
CA SER A 82 -10.15 7.50 -15.21
C SER A 82 -9.45 7.52 -13.85
N ARG A 83 -8.27 6.90 -13.69
CA ARG A 83 -7.59 6.86 -12.38
C ARG A 83 -7.17 8.24 -11.89
N ALA A 84 -6.84 9.16 -12.80
CA ALA A 84 -6.44 10.53 -12.46
C ALA A 84 -7.63 11.39 -12.01
N SER A 85 -8.82 11.15 -12.56
CA SER A 85 -10.04 11.90 -12.25
C SER A 85 -11.29 11.02 -12.44
N PRO A 86 -11.56 10.09 -11.50
CA PRO A 86 -12.65 9.14 -11.67
C PRO A 86 -14.01 9.80 -11.48
N SER A 87 -14.97 9.41 -12.32
CA SER A 87 -16.37 9.82 -12.16
C SER A 87 -16.96 9.33 -10.85
N GLU A 88 -18.06 9.93 -10.40
CA GLU A 88 -18.77 9.50 -9.19
C GLU A 88 -19.20 8.02 -9.26
N LEU A 89 -19.68 7.58 -10.43
CA LEU A 89 -20.00 6.18 -10.68
C LEU A 89 -18.79 5.26 -10.46
N GLU A 90 -17.63 5.62 -11.01
CA GLU A 90 -16.41 4.83 -10.87
C GLU A 90 -15.90 4.83 -9.43
N GLN A 91 -16.02 5.94 -8.71
CA GLN A 91 -15.70 6.01 -7.28
C GLN A 91 -16.61 5.06 -6.48
N ASN A 92 -17.91 5.06 -6.76
CA ASN A 92 -18.89 4.19 -6.10
C ASN A 92 -18.62 2.70 -6.38
N ILE A 93 -18.29 2.34 -7.63
CA ILE A 93 -17.94 0.97 -8.00
C ILE A 93 -16.63 0.54 -7.33
N ALA A 94 -15.62 1.41 -7.33
CA ALA A 94 -14.34 1.15 -6.69
C ALA A 94 -14.50 0.92 -5.18
N GLN A 95 -15.34 1.72 -4.52
CA GLN A 95 -15.66 1.56 -3.11
C GLN A 95 -16.39 0.24 -2.85
N ALA A 96 -17.40 -0.10 -3.65
CA ALA A 96 -18.13 -1.36 -3.51
C ALA A 96 -17.23 -2.60 -3.68
N LEU A 97 -16.33 -2.60 -4.66
CA LEU A 97 -15.36 -3.68 -4.88
C LEU A 97 -14.36 -3.81 -3.72
N TYR A 98 -13.96 -2.67 -3.14
CA TYR A 98 -13.08 -2.65 -1.98
C TYR A 98 -13.77 -3.17 -0.72
N ASP A 99 -15.02 -2.79 -0.50
CA ASP A 99 -15.82 -3.25 0.64
C ASP A 99 -16.11 -4.75 0.53
N LEU A 100 -16.38 -5.24 -0.68
CA LEU A 100 -16.55 -6.67 -0.94
C LEU A 100 -15.24 -7.46 -0.67
N GLU A 101 -14.08 -6.95 -1.09
CA GLU A 101 -12.78 -7.57 -0.74
C GLU A 101 -12.57 -7.60 0.78
N THR A 102 -12.96 -6.54 1.47
CA THR A 102 -12.67 -6.36 2.90
C THR A 102 -13.59 -7.20 3.77
N ASN A 103 -14.86 -7.34 3.38
CA ASN A 103 -15.91 -7.93 4.22
C ASN A 103 -16.27 -9.38 3.86
N THR A 104 -15.72 -9.94 2.78
CA THR A 104 -15.99 -11.33 2.35
C THR A 104 -14.68 -12.14 2.33
N ALA A 105 -14.42 -12.88 3.42
CA ALA A 105 -13.14 -13.54 3.67
C ALA A 105 -12.75 -14.59 2.62
N ASP A 106 -13.74 -15.31 2.09
CA ASP A 106 -13.63 -16.32 1.04
C ASP A 106 -13.31 -15.71 -0.33
N LEU A 107 -13.91 -14.58 -0.67
CA LEU A 107 -13.69 -13.89 -1.95
C LEU A 107 -12.46 -12.97 -1.93
N LYS A 108 -11.91 -12.66 -0.75
CA LYS A 108 -10.81 -11.70 -0.58
C LYS A 108 -9.61 -11.98 -1.48
N VAL A 109 -9.17 -13.23 -1.59
CA VAL A 109 -8.02 -13.61 -2.43
C VAL A 109 -8.32 -13.39 -3.91
N ALA A 110 -9.53 -13.74 -4.36
CA ALA A 110 -9.97 -13.59 -5.74
C ALA A 110 -10.22 -12.13 -6.12
N LEU A 111 -10.71 -11.32 -5.19
CA LEU A 111 -11.03 -9.90 -5.42
C LEU A 111 -9.81 -8.99 -5.33
N ARG A 112 -8.75 -9.38 -4.61
CA ARG A 112 -7.53 -8.57 -4.47
C ARG A 112 -6.92 -8.11 -5.80
N PRO A 113 -6.70 -8.97 -6.82
CA PRO A 113 -6.17 -8.53 -8.12
C PRO A 113 -7.22 -7.88 -9.02
N LEU A 114 -8.52 -7.91 -8.67
CA LEU A 114 -9.58 -7.40 -9.53
C LEU A 114 -9.52 -5.87 -9.62
N GLN A 115 -9.44 -5.37 -10.84
CA GLN A 115 -9.44 -3.96 -11.19
C GLN A 115 -10.32 -3.74 -12.43
N PHE A 116 -10.87 -2.55 -12.58
CA PHE A 116 -11.58 -2.13 -13.79
C PHE A 116 -10.87 -0.93 -14.43
N VAL A 117 -10.97 -0.82 -15.75
CA VAL A 117 -10.38 0.30 -16.51
C VAL A 117 -11.33 1.50 -16.48
N SER A 118 -12.60 1.31 -16.79
CA SER A 118 -13.61 2.36 -16.76
C SER A 118 -14.99 1.76 -16.54
N ALA A 119 -15.93 2.57 -16.04
CA ALA A 119 -17.33 2.17 -15.94
C ALA A 119 -18.24 3.23 -16.57
N ARG A 120 -19.33 2.76 -17.19
CA ARG A 120 -20.40 3.62 -17.73
C ARG A 120 -21.75 2.96 -17.53
N GLU A 121 -22.79 3.77 -17.40
CA GLU A 121 -24.16 3.29 -17.43
C GLU A 121 -24.51 2.79 -18.85
N VAL A 122 -25.20 1.65 -18.92
CA VAL A 122 -25.76 1.13 -20.16
C VAL A 122 -27.27 1.31 -20.08
N ARG A 123 -27.85 2.08 -20.99
CA ARG A 123 -29.31 2.16 -21.13
C ARG A 123 -29.76 1.00 -22.02
N THR A 124 -30.54 0.08 -21.45
CA THR A 124 -31.33 -0.85 -22.25
C THR A 124 -32.60 -0.13 -22.68
N THR A 125 -32.71 0.15 -23.98
CA THR A 125 -33.97 0.55 -24.64
C THR A 125 -34.89 -0.64 -24.80
#